data_AF-D7M560-F1
#
_entry.id   AF-D7M560-F1
#
_cell.length_a   1.000
_cell.length_b   1.000
_cell.length_c   1.000
_cell.angle_alpha   90.00
_cell.angle_beta   90.00
_cell.angle_gamma   90.00
#
_symmetry.space_group_name_H-M   'P 1'
#
loop_
_entity.id
_entity.type
_entity.pdbx_description
1 polymer ?
#
loop_
_entity_poly.entity_id
_entity_poly.type
_entity_poly.pdbx_seq_one_letter_code
_entity_poly.pdbx_strand_id
1 'polypeptide(L)'
;MESSPASSSSPTPVTDSSADTLGKDLQNQSLGAVDEGCKIKKKLEDFNWDHSFVKELPGDPRTDVISREVLHACYSKVSPSVEVDDPQLVAWSESVAELLDLDPKEFERPDFPLMLSGAKPLPGAMPYAQCYGGHQFGMWAGQLGDGRAITLGEVLNSKGERWELQLKGAGRTPYSRFADGLAVLRSSIREFLCSETMHCLGIPTTRALCLLTTGQDVTRDIGNPKEEPGAIVCRVSQSFIRFGSYQIHASRGKEDLDIVRKLADYAIRHHFPHIESMDQSDSLSFKTGDEDDSVVDLTSNKYAAWIVEIAERTATLVARWQGVGFTHGVLNTDNMSILGQTIDYGPFGFLDAFDPSYTPNTTDLPGRRYCFANQPDIGLWNIAQFSKTLAVAQLINQKEANYAMERYGDKFMDEYQAIMSKKLGLSKYNKEVISKLLNNMSVDKVDYTNFFRLLANVKANPNTPENELLKPLKAVLLDIGKERKEAWIKWMRSYIQEVGGSEVSDEERKARMDSVNPKYILRNYLCQSAIDAAEQGDFSEVNNLIRLMKRPYEEQPGMEKYARLPPAWAYRPGVCMLSCSS
;
A
#
# COMPACT_ATOMS: atom_id res chain seq x y z
N MET A 1 21.59 50.41 31.50
CA MET A 1 22.65 51.11 32.25
C MET A 1 23.53 50.00 32.80
N GLU A 2 24.53 49.59 32.02
CA GLU A 2 25.95 50.03 32.17
C GLU A 2 26.53 49.47 33.47
N SER A 3 27.71 48.85 33.56
CA SER A 3 28.75 48.35 32.65
C SER A 3 29.80 47.73 33.59
N SER A 4 30.48 46.66 33.17
CA SER A 4 31.70 46.11 33.81
C SER A 4 32.90 47.08 33.63
N PRO A 5 34.20 46.78 33.93
CA PRO A 5 34.86 45.58 34.52
C PRO A 5 36.11 45.90 35.42
N ALA A 6 36.97 44.87 35.62
CA ALA A 6 38.44 44.84 35.86
C ALA A 6 38.90 44.57 37.33
N SER A 7 39.41 43.38 37.72
CA SER A 7 40.73 42.72 37.44
C SER A 7 41.92 43.51 38.01
N SER A 8 42.94 43.00 38.73
CA SER A 8 43.71 41.73 38.72
C SER A 8 44.67 41.79 39.96
N SER A 9 45.23 40.73 40.55
CA SER A 9 46.41 39.98 40.07
C SER A 9 46.97 39.09 41.20
N SER A 10 47.60 37.98 40.78
CA SER A 10 48.24 36.83 41.46
C SER A 10 49.72 37.17 41.89
N PRO A 11 50.71 36.25 42.21
CA PRO A 11 50.81 34.78 42.01
C PRO A 11 51.62 33.94 43.08
N THR A 12 51.34 32.63 43.27
CA THR A 12 52.08 31.36 42.92
C THR A 12 53.18 30.85 43.89
N PRO A 13 53.75 29.62 43.77
CA PRO A 13 53.30 28.33 43.18
C PRO A 13 53.65 27.07 44.04
N VAL A 14 53.09 25.88 43.72
CA VAL A 14 53.80 24.57 43.83
C VAL A 14 53.25 23.59 42.75
N THR A 15 54.12 23.28 41.75
CA THR A 15 54.31 22.04 40.92
C THR A 15 53.12 21.20 40.42
N ASP A 16 53.11 20.55 39.25
CA ASP A 16 53.87 20.58 37.99
C ASP A 16 53.13 19.58 37.07
N SER A 17 52.68 20.07 35.90
CA SER A 17 52.59 19.47 34.54
C SER A 17 52.24 17.97 34.33
N SER A 18 51.50 17.55 33.30
CA SER A 18 51.15 18.15 32.00
C SER A 18 49.93 17.46 31.37
N ALA A 19 49.10 18.27 30.71
CA ALA A 19 48.28 18.03 29.52
C ALA A 19 48.05 16.60 28.99
N ASP A 20 46.78 16.20 28.83
CA ASP A 20 46.21 15.95 27.50
C ASP A 20 44.70 15.66 27.56
N THR A 21 43.97 16.13 26.55
CA THR A 21 42.62 15.68 26.12
C THR A 21 41.40 15.90 27.06
N LEU A 22 40.87 17.13 27.07
CA LEU A 22 39.43 17.39 27.21
C LEU A 22 38.77 17.16 25.84
N GLY A 23 38.31 15.93 25.61
CA GLY A 23 37.70 15.54 24.35
C GLY A 23 37.74 14.04 24.12
N LYS A 24 37.07 13.28 25.00
CA LYS A 24 36.62 11.87 24.84
C LYS A 24 36.25 11.36 26.23
N ASP A 25 34.97 11.47 26.61
CA ASP A 25 34.39 10.69 27.73
C ASP A 25 32.85 10.68 27.67
N LEU A 26 32.33 10.45 26.46
CA LEU A 26 30.93 10.06 26.23
C LEU A 26 30.88 8.94 25.15
N GLN A 27 31.79 7.97 25.26
CA GLN A 27 31.76 6.71 24.51
C GLN A 27 32.37 5.61 25.38
N ASN A 28 31.54 5.00 26.22
CA ASN A 28 31.58 3.59 26.67
C ASN A 28 30.76 3.42 27.95
N GLN A 29 29.44 3.45 27.81
CA GLN A 29 28.57 2.58 28.60
C GLN A 29 27.96 1.60 27.61
N SER A 30 28.70 0.52 27.33
CA SER A 30 28.11 -0.66 26.70
C SER A 30 27.36 -1.45 27.78
N LEU A 31 26.22 -2.01 27.37
CA LEU A 31 25.58 -3.19 27.97
C LEU A 31 24.85 -2.95 29.28
N GLY A 32 23.82 -2.10 29.24
CA GLY A 32 22.57 -2.43 29.92
C GLY A 32 21.74 -3.28 28.97
N ALA A 33 21.73 -4.60 29.18
CA ALA A 33 20.78 -5.47 28.54
C ALA A 33 19.38 -4.96 28.89
N VAL A 34 18.71 -4.33 27.92
CA VAL A 34 17.27 -4.20 27.97
C VAL A 34 16.78 -5.64 27.95
N ASP A 35 16.09 -6.04 29.00
CA ASP A 35 15.38 -7.30 29.06
C ASP A 35 14.45 -7.33 27.84
N GLU A 36 14.90 -7.94 26.74
CA GLU A 36 14.04 -8.39 25.65
C GLU A 36 13.19 -9.50 26.27
N GLY A 37 12.18 -9.08 27.04
CA GLY A 37 11.22 -9.96 27.66
C GLY A 37 10.77 -10.92 26.58
N CYS A 38 11.00 -12.22 26.83
CA CYS A 38 10.74 -13.31 25.90
C CYS A 38 9.35 -13.08 25.28
N LYS A 39 9.30 -12.53 24.06
CA LYS A 39 8.03 -12.32 23.35
C LYS A 39 7.42 -13.70 23.25
N ILE A 40 6.27 -13.91 23.89
CA ILE A 40 5.58 -15.20 23.88
C ILE A 40 5.19 -15.46 22.43
N LYS A 41 6.01 -16.26 21.74
CA LYS A 41 5.72 -16.72 20.39
C LYS A 41 4.64 -17.79 20.48
N LYS A 42 3.52 -17.55 19.82
CA LYS A 42 2.34 -18.40 19.82
C LYS A 42 2.46 -19.47 18.75
N LYS A 43 1.86 -20.64 19.01
CA LYS A 43 1.56 -21.61 17.97
C LYS A 43 0.24 -21.26 17.27
N LEU A 44 -0.03 -21.88 16.13
CA LEU A 44 -1.31 -21.73 15.43
C LEU A 44 -2.52 -22.05 16.31
N GLU A 45 -2.39 -23.04 17.19
CA GLU A 45 -3.46 -23.45 18.11
C GLU A 45 -3.71 -22.46 19.26
N ASP A 46 -2.74 -21.57 19.52
CA ASP A 46 -2.78 -20.59 20.61
C ASP A 46 -3.26 -19.21 20.14
N PHE A 47 -3.76 -19.09 18.90
CA PHE A 47 -4.34 -17.84 18.42
C PHE A 47 -5.51 -17.39 19.29
N ASN A 48 -5.44 -16.14 19.73
CA ASN A 48 -6.49 -15.50 20.51
C ASN A 48 -7.56 -14.95 19.55
N TRP A 49 -8.60 -15.74 19.29
CA TRP A 49 -9.67 -15.37 18.37
C TRP A 49 -10.70 -14.45 19.01
N ASP A 50 -10.95 -13.29 18.37
CA ASP A 50 -11.96 -12.32 18.82
C ASP A 50 -13.30 -12.48 18.09
N HIS A 51 -13.27 -12.60 16.76
CA HIS A 51 -14.44 -12.75 15.90
C HIS A 51 -15.55 -11.69 16.09
N SER A 52 -15.17 -10.45 16.39
CA SER A 52 -16.10 -9.32 16.56
C SER A 52 -16.98 -9.09 15.33
N PHE A 53 -16.45 -9.25 14.12
CA PHE A 53 -17.18 -9.04 12.86
C PHE A 53 -18.40 -9.96 12.77
N VAL A 54 -18.21 -11.24 13.08
CA VAL A 54 -19.27 -12.25 13.03
C VAL A 54 -20.23 -12.13 14.23
N LYS A 55 -19.74 -11.69 15.40
CA LYS A 55 -20.56 -11.55 16.61
C LYS A 55 -21.48 -10.33 16.58
N GLU A 56 -21.04 -9.22 15.99
CA GLU A 56 -21.71 -7.92 16.09
C GLU A 56 -22.52 -7.54 14.84
N LEU A 57 -22.15 -8.04 13.66
CA LEU A 57 -22.80 -7.68 12.40
C LEU A 57 -23.84 -8.72 11.95
N PRO A 58 -24.88 -8.31 11.20
CA PRO A 58 -25.89 -9.23 10.70
C PRO A 58 -25.26 -10.26 9.75
N GLY A 59 -25.42 -11.54 10.07
CA GLY A 59 -24.96 -12.65 9.27
C GLY A 59 -26.09 -13.32 8.49
N ASP A 60 -25.74 -13.92 7.37
CA ASP A 60 -26.64 -14.76 6.58
C ASP A 60 -27.04 -16.00 7.40
N PRO A 61 -28.35 -16.31 7.54
CA PRO A 61 -28.79 -17.51 8.26
C PRO A 61 -28.38 -18.81 7.55
N ARG A 62 -28.03 -18.76 6.27
CA ARG A 62 -27.59 -19.91 5.48
C ARG A 62 -26.06 -20.07 5.51
N THR A 63 -25.63 -21.33 5.45
CA THR A 63 -24.20 -21.72 5.48
C THR A 63 -23.77 -22.57 4.29
N ASP A 64 -24.64 -22.73 3.29
CA ASP A 64 -24.29 -23.42 2.05
C ASP A 64 -23.43 -22.54 1.13
N VAL A 65 -22.68 -23.19 0.23
CA VAL A 65 -21.77 -22.54 -0.72
C VAL A 65 -22.41 -22.23 -2.08
N ILE A 66 -23.75 -22.33 -2.18
CA ILE A 66 -24.44 -22.13 -3.46
C ILE A 66 -24.43 -20.64 -3.80
N SER A 67 -23.88 -20.30 -4.97
CA SER A 67 -23.86 -18.93 -5.48
C SER A 67 -25.27 -18.34 -5.53
N ARG A 68 -25.49 -17.18 -4.89
CA ARG A 68 -26.80 -16.52 -4.82
C ARG A 68 -26.70 -15.06 -4.38
N GLU A 69 -27.81 -14.35 -4.48
CA GLU A 69 -27.95 -13.09 -3.77
C GLU A 69 -28.12 -13.33 -2.25
N VAL A 70 -27.38 -12.56 -1.46
CA VAL A 70 -27.38 -12.58 0.01
C VAL A 70 -27.91 -11.23 0.49
N LEU A 71 -29.15 -11.23 0.99
CA LEU A 71 -29.84 -10.03 1.46
C LEU A 71 -29.69 -9.87 2.97
N HIS A 72 -29.77 -8.62 3.46
CA HIS A 72 -29.82 -8.27 4.89
C HIS A 72 -28.64 -8.79 5.75
N ALA A 73 -27.49 -9.08 5.14
CA ALA A 73 -26.33 -9.64 5.83
C ALA A 73 -25.01 -9.07 5.30
N CYS A 74 -24.06 -8.85 6.20
CA CYS A 74 -22.71 -8.40 5.91
C CYS A 74 -21.76 -9.56 5.56
N TYR A 75 -22.12 -10.80 5.88
CA TYR A 75 -21.33 -11.99 5.58
C TYR A 75 -22.17 -13.27 5.56
N SER A 76 -21.61 -14.34 5.00
CA SER A 76 -22.10 -15.71 5.14
C SER A 76 -21.02 -16.57 5.80
N LYS A 77 -21.40 -17.42 6.76
CA LYS A 77 -20.47 -18.40 7.33
C LYS A 77 -20.17 -19.47 6.27
N VAL A 78 -18.90 -19.69 5.97
CA VAL A 78 -18.45 -20.63 4.95
C VAL A 78 -17.07 -21.15 5.31
N SER A 79 -16.89 -22.46 5.30
CA SER A 79 -15.58 -23.09 5.49
C SER A 79 -14.83 -23.19 4.16
N PRO A 80 -13.49 -23.14 4.16
CA PRO A 80 -12.68 -23.53 3.01
C PRO A 80 -13.12 -24.87 2.43
N SER A 81 -13.15 -24.96 1.11
CA SER A 81 -13.62 -26.14 0.37
C SER A 81 -12.66 -26.58 -0.74
N VAL A 82 -11.47 -25.99 -0.78
CA VAL A 82 -10.44 -26.31 -1.76
C VAL A 82 -9.94 -27.74 -1.57
N GLU A 83 -9.76 -28.45 -2.69
CA GLU A 83 -9.05 -29.73 -2.71
C GLU A 83 -7.55 -29.47 -2.88
N VAL A 84 -6.73 -30.17 -2.11
CA VAL A 84 -5.28 -30.06 -2.15
C VAL A 84 -4.65 -31.44 -2.27
N ASP A 85 -3.51 -31.51 -2.95
CA ASP A 85 -2.65 -32.69 -3.03
C ASP A 85 -1.22 -32.24 -2.77
N ASP A 86 -0.61 -32.72 -1.70
CA ASP A 86 0.70 -32.27 -1.20
C ASP A 86 0.90 -30.73 -1.26
N PRO A 87 0.09 -29.92 -0.54
CA PRO A 87 0.25 -28.47 -0.56
C PRO A 87 1.61 -28.07 0.03
N GLN A 88 2.33 -27.17 -0.65
CA GLN A 88 3.68 -26.77 -0.24
C GLN A 88 3.77 -25.29 0.07
N LEU A 89 4.62 -24.93 1.03
CA LEU A 89 4.94 -23.54 1.34
C LEU A 89 5.90 -22.97 0.29
N VAL A 90 5.45 -21.93 -0.42
CA VAL A 90 6.27 -21.20 -1.41
C VAL A 90 7.11 -20.13 -0.71
N ALA A 91 6.45 -19.32 0.12
CA ALA A 91 7.07 -18.22 0.85
C ALA A 91 6.20 -17.77 2.04
N TRP A 92 6.82 -17.09 3.00
CA TRP A 92 6.13 -16.46 4.13
C TRP A 92 6.80 -15.14 4.54
N SER A 93 6.05 -14.28 5.23
CA SER A 93 6.54 -12.99 5.71
C SER A 93 6.84 -13.02 7.20
N GLU A 94 8.13 -12.87 7.52
CA GLU A 94 8.64 -12.74 8.88
C GLU A 94 7.97 -11.59 9.65
N SER A 95 7.86 -10.42 9.02
CA SER A 95 7.25 -9.25 9.66
C SER A 95 5.76 -9.41 9.95
N VAL A 96 5.04 -10.25 9.17
CA VAL A 96 3.62 -10.54 9.42
C VAL A 96 3.49 -11.60 10.50
N ALA A 97 4.38 -12.60 10.53
CA ALA A 97 4.42 -13.56 11.64
C ALA A 97 4.66 -12.84 12.97
N GLU A 98 5.63 -11.91 13.03
CA GLU A 98 5.87 -11.08 14.21
C GLU A 98 4.66 -10.24 14.62
N LEU A 99 3.95 -9.67 13.65
CA LEU A 99 2.73 -8.88 13.86
C LEU A 99 1.59 -9.70 14.50
N LEU A 100 1.54 -11.01 14.20
CA LEU A 100 0.58 -11.96 14.76
C LEU A 100 1.09 -12.70 16.02
N ASP A 101 2.27 -12.33 16.53
CA ASP A 101 3.03 -13.07 17.55
C ASP A 101 3.29 -14.55 17.21
N LEU A 102 3.27 -14.94 15.94
CA LEU A 102 3.42 -16.34 15.51
C LEU A 102 4.89 -16.78 15.53
N ASP A 103 5.19 -17.96 16.09
CA ASP A 103 6.55 -18.51 16.06
C ASP A 103 6.98 -18.86 14.62
N PRO A 104 8.13 -18.34 14.11
CA PRO A 104 8.69 -18.76 12.84
C PRO A 104 8.85 -20.28 12.66
N LYS A 105 8.98 -21.05 13.75
CA LYS A 105 9.04 -22.51 13.68
C LYS A 105 7.75 -23.16 13.19
N GLU A 106 6.62 -22.45 13.26
CA GLU A 106 5.35 -22.98 12.76
C GLU A 106 5.37 -23.21 11.24
N PHE A 107 6.16 -22.43 10.49
CA PHE A 107 6.30 -22.57 9.04
C PHE A 107 7.11 -23.81 8.62
N GLU A 108 7.80 -24.46 9.56
CA GLU A 108 8.54 -25.72 9.34
C GLU A 108 7.66 -26.96 9.61
N ARG A 109 6.45 -26.78 10.14
CA ARG A 109 5.56 -27.90 10.49
C ARG A 109 5.03 -28.58 9.22
N PRO A 110 5.02 -29.92 9.17
CA PRO A 110 4.43 -30.66 8.04
C PRO A 110 2.94 -30.39 7.82
N ASP A 111 2.19 -30.05 8.89
CA ASP A 111 0.75 -29.79 8.79
C ASP A 111 0.39 -28.31 8.59
N PHE A 112 1.38 -27.40 8.56
CA PHE A 112 1.14 -25.97 8.33
C PHE A 112 0.48 -25.71 6.95
N PRO A 113 0.97 -26.26 5.82
CA PRO A 113 0.33 -26.04 4.53
C PRO A 113 -1.12 -26.57 4.48
N LEU A 114 -1.43 -27.66 5.19
CA LEU A 114 -2.80 -28.19 5.28
C LEU A 114 -3.72 -27.23 6.04
N MET A 115 -3.23 -26.60 7.11
CA MET A 115 -4.02 -25.66 7.91
C MET A 115 -4.24 -24.33 7.18
N LEU A 116 -3.20 -23.78 6.56
CA LEU A 116 -3.25 -22.48 5.90
C LEU A 116 -3.73 -22.55 4.44
N SER A 117 -3.92 -23.75 3.88
CA SER A 117 -4.75 -23.95 2.68
C SER A 117 -6.24 -24.06 3.01
N GLY A 118 -6.58 -24.32 4.28
CA GLY A 118 -7.94 -24.59 4.71
C GLY A 118 -8.39 -26.05 4.54
N ALA A 119 -7.52 -26.95 4.06
CA ALA A 119 -7.80 -28.38 3.96
C ALA A 119 -7.92 -29.05 5.35
N LYS A 120 -7.24 -28.49 6.36
CA LYS A 120 -7.39 -28.83 7.77
C LYS A 120 -7.91 -27.59 8.52
N PRO A 121 -8.96 -27.70 9.35
CA PRO A 121 -9.47 -26.56 10.09
C PRO A 121 -8.44 -26.05 11.11
N LEU A 122 -8.32 -24.73 11.21
CA LEU A 122 -7.52 -24.06 12.22
C LEU A 122 -8.33 -24.00 13.54
N PRO A 123 -7.83 -24.51 14.67
CA PRO A 123 -8.59 -24.55 15.92
C PRO A 123 -9.08 -23.16 16.35
N GLY A 124 -10.36 -23.06 16.69
CA GLY A 124 -11.00 -21.81 17.14
C GLY A 124 -11.40 -20.83 16.04
N ALA A 125 -10.97 -21.05 14.80
CA ALA A 125 -11.38 -20.23 13.65
C ALA A 125 -12.90 -20.29 13.45
N MET A 126 -13.49 -19.19 12.96
CA MET A 126 -14.90 -19.11 12.58
C MET A 126 -15.01 -18.54 11.17
N PRO A 127 -14.85 -19.40 10.14
CA PRO A 127 -14.72 -18.93 8.78
C PRO A 127 -15.97 -18.27 8.20
N TYR A 128 -15.77 -17.17 7.46
CA TYR A 128 -16.81 -16.41 6.78
C TYR A 128 -16.33 -15.78 5.48
N ALA A 129 -17.27 -15.38 4.62
CA ALA A 129 -17.03 -14.59 3.43
C ALA A 129 -17.90 -13.32 3.49
N GLN A 130 -17.31 -12.15 3.19
CA GLN A 130 -18.01 -10.87 3.27
C GLN A 130 -18.94 -10.63 2.08
N CYS A 131 -20.08 -10.00 2.34
CA CYS A 131 -21.00 -9.48 1.35
C CYS A 131 -20.69 -8.01 1.07
N TYR A 132 -20.46 -7.67 -0.20
CA TYR A 132 -20.31 -6.29 -0.63
C TYR A 132 -20.77 -6.13 -2.08
N GLY A 133 -20.96 -4.89 -2.51
CA GLY A 133 -21.23 -4.52 -3.91
C GLY A 133 -20.15 -3.57 -4.39
N GLY A 134 -20.37 -2.90 -5.52
CA GLY A 134 -19.41 -1.90 -5.98
C GLY A 134 -19.73 -1.31 -7.34
N HIS A 135 -19.11 -0.16 -7.61
CA HIS A 135 -19.06 0.42 -8.94
C HIS A 135 -17.81 -0.08 -9.66
N GLN A 136 -18.01 -0.93 -10.65
CA GLN A 136 -16.93 -1.44 -11.50
C GLN A 136 -16.84 -0.59 -12.76
N PHE A 137 -15.66 -0.01 -13.00
CA PHE A 137 -15.43 0.92 -14.12
C PHE A 137 -16.44 2.09 -14.19
N GLY A 138 -16.93 2.54 -13.03
CA GLY A 138 -17.90 3.62 -12.90
C GLY A 138 -19.37 3.20 -12.98
N MET A 139 -19.66 1.92 -13.23
CA MET A 139 -21.02 1.39 -13.32
C MET A 139 -21.35 0.52 -12.11
N TRP A 140 -22.56 0.65 -11.55
CA TRP A 140 -23.00 -0.21 -10.45
C TRP A 140 -23.07 -1.67 -10.90
N ALA A 141 -22.35 -2.55 -10.21
CA ALA A 141 -22.23 -3.97 -10.56
C ALA A 141 -23.17 -4.89 -9.74
N GLY A 142 -24.01 -4.33 -8.87
CA GLY A 142 -24.85 -5.11 -7.96
C GLY A 142 -24.03 -5.81 -6.87
N GLN A 143 -24.51 -6.98 -6.44
CA GLN A 143 -23.81 -7.79 -5.44
C GLN A 143 -22.55 -8.43 -6.00
N LEU A 144 -21.46 -8.24 -5.27
CA LEU A 144 -20.18 -8.91 -5.43
C LEU A 144 -19.97 -9.82 -4.20
N GLY A 145 -19.00 -9.49 -3.34
CA GLY A 145 -18.62 -10.24 -2.16
C GLY A 145 -17.33 -11.03 -2.35
N ASP A 146 -16.89 -11.67 -1.27
CA ASP A 146 -15.71 -12.51 -1.24
C ASP A 146 -15.94 -13.80 -2.05
N GLY A 147 -15.87 -13.70 -3.38
CA GLY A 147 -16.20 -14.80 -4.29
C GLY A 147 -15.14 -15.90 -4.41
N ARG A 148 -13.93 -15.64 -3.90
CA ARG A 148 -12.80 -16.60 -3.87
C ARG A 148 -11.93 -16.37 -2.64
N ALA A 149 -12.49 -15.76 -1.61
CA ALA A 149 -11.77 -15.43 -0.39
C ALA A 149 -12.62 -15.88 0.81
N ILE A 150 -11.97 -16.40 1.83
CA ILE A 150 -12.62 -16.85 3.06
C ILE A 150 -11.78 -16.36 4.21
N THR A 151 -12.36 -15.49 5.04
CA THR A 151 -11.74 -15.05 6.29
C THR A 151 -11.87 -16.15 7.32
N LEU A 152 -10.76 -16.61 7.89
CA LEU A 152 -10.73 -17.63 8.94
C LEU A 152 -11.22 -17.08 10.29
N GLY A 153 -11.03 -15.77 10.49
CA GLY A 153 -11.45 -15.06 11.68
C GLY A 153 -10.55 -13.87 11.98
N GLU A 154 -10.78 -13.27 13.14
CA GLU A 154 -10.03 -12.14 13.67
C GLU A 154 -9.17 -12.58 14.85
N VAL A 155 -7.86 -12.37 14.79
CA VAL A 155 -6.94 -12.65 15.89
C VAL A 155 -6.52 -11.36 16.59
N LEU A 156 -6.35 -11.44 17.90
CA LEU A 156 -5.75 -10.39 18.71
C LEU A 156 -4.29 -10.72 19.00
N ASN A 157 -3.40 -9.78 18.63
CA ASN A 157 -2.00 -9.88 19.02
C ASN A 157 -1.79 -9.42 20.48
N SER A 158 -0.56 -9.54 20.95
CA SER A 158 -0.14 -9.19 22.31
C SER A 158 -0.30 -7.71 22.66
N LYS A 159 -0.44 -6.85 21.64
CA LYS A 159 -0.72 -5.41 21.80
C LYS A 159 -2.21 -5.08 21.84
N GLY A 160 -3.08 -6.08 21.73
CA GLY A 160 -4.53 -5.89 21.63
C GLY A 160 -4.98 -5.38 20.25
N GLU A 161 -4.12 -5.44 19.24
CA GLU A 161 -4.48 -5.09 17.86
C GLU A 161 -5.19 -6.27 17.19
N ARG A 162 -6.26 -5.98 16.46
CA ARG A 162 -7.07 -6.97 15.75
C ARG A 162 -6.61 -7.13 14.30
N TRP A 163 -6.50 -8.38 13.85
CA TRP A 163 -6.09 -8.74 12.49
C TRP A 163 -6.98 -9.86 11.92
N GLU A 164 -7.63 -9.61 10.79
CA GLU A 164 -8.32 -10.61 9.98
C GLU A 164 -7.31 -11.46 9.19
N LEU A 165 -7.46 -12.80 9.23
CA LEU A 165 -6.72 -13.73 8.38
C LEU A 165 -7.65 -14.22 7.26
N GLN A 166 -7.33 -13.89 6.00
CA GLN A 166 -8.16 -14.23 4.84
C GLN A 166 -7.43 -15.10 3.83
N LEU A 167 -7.93 -16.31 3.59
CA LEU A 167 -7.41 -17.21 2.57
C LEU A 167 -8.05 -16.90 1.21
N LYS A 168 -7.24 -16.47 0.25
CA LYS A 168 -7.68 -16.24 -1.14
C LYS A 168 -7.32 -17.44 -2.01
N GLY A 169 -8.30 -18.00 -2.69
CA GLY A 169 -8.19 -19.26 -3.44
C GLY A 169 -8.67 -20.50 -2.68
N ALA A 170 -9.29 -20.33 -1.51
CA ALA A 170 -9.67 -21.41 -0.60
C ALA A 170 -11.01 -22.10 -0.92
N GLY A 171 -11.60 -21.82 -2.09
CA GLY A 171 -12.82 -22.48 -2.56
C GLY A 171 -14.01 -21.54 -2.76
N ARG A 172 -15.16 -22.14 -3.04
CA ARG A 172 -16.39 -21.42 -3.41
C ARG A 172 -17.11 -20.85 -2.21
N THR A 173 -17.81 -19.76 -2.45
CA THR A 173 -18.67 -19.07 -1.50
C THR A 173 -20.00 -18.72 -2.18
N PRO A 174 -21.03 -18.29 -1.43
CA PRO A 174 -22.25 -17.73 -2.01
C PRO A 174 -22.02 -16.56 -2.99
N TYR A 175 -20.82 -15.95 -2.94
CA TYR A 175 -20.43 -14.78 -3.73
C TYR A 175 -19.60 -15.15 -4.97
N SER A 176 -19.28 -16.42 -5.19
CA SER A 176 -18.45 -16.86 -6.34
C SER A 176 -19.08 -16.59 -7.70
N ARG A 177 -20.39 -16.28 -7.75
CA ARG A 177 -21.16 -16.12 -9.00
C ARG A 177 -20.94 -17.37 -9.88
N PHE A 178 -20.29 -17.21 -11.03
CA PHE A 178 -20.00 -18.27 -11.98
C PHE A 178 -18.56 -18.82 -11.89
N ALA A 179 -17.74 -18.31 -10.96
CA ALA A 179 -16.35 -18.70 -10.81
C ALA A 179 -16.17 -19.91 -9.87
N ASP A 180 -14.99 -20.52 -9.94
CA ASP A 180 -14.59 -21.71 -9.19
C ASP A 180 -14.15 -21.45 -7.73
N GLY A 181 -13.92 -20.18 -7.36
CA GLY A 181 -13.43 -19.83 -6.02
C GLY A 181 -11.94 -20.10 -5.79
N LEU A 182 -11.19 -20.48 -6.83
CA LEU A 182 -9.78 -20.85 -6.75
C LEU A 182 -8.86 -19.71 -7.23
N ALA A 183 -7.59 -19.77 -6.83
CA ALA A 183 -6.54 -18.87 -7.31
C ALA A 183 -5.39 -19.69 -7.89
N VAL A 184 -4.61 -19.05 -8.76
CA VAL A 184 -3.46 -19.66 -9.44
C VAL A 184 -2.16 -19.08 -8.89
N LEU A 185 -1.07 -19.83 -9.02
CA LEU A 185 0.24 -19.51 -8.47
C LEU A 185 0.75 -18.15 -8.96
N ARG A 186 0.60 -17.83 -10.24
CA ARG A 186 1.06 -16.54 -10.79
C ARG A 186 0.43 -15.32 -10.11
N SER A 187 -0.89 -15.29 -9.95
CA SER A 187 -1.61 -14.15 -9.35
C SER A 187 -1.30 -14.08 -7.85
N SER A 188 -1.18 -15.24 -7.21
CA SER A 188 -0.87 -15.34 -5.78
C SER A 188 0.56 -14.90 -5.46
N ILE A 189 1.55 -15.22 -6.31
CA ILE A 189 2.93 -14.69 -6.21
C ILE A 189 2.93 -13.16 -6.32
N ARG A 190 2.22 -12.61 -7.30
CA ARG A 190 2.16 -11.16 -7.50
C ARG A 190 1.55 -10.45 -6.29
N GLU A 191 0.44 -10.96 -5.77
CA GLU A 191 -0.22 -10.39 -4.59
C GLU A 191 0.64 -10.51 -3.33
N PHE A 192 1.25 -11.67 -3.09
CA PHE A 192 2.16 -11.87 -1.96
C PHE A 192 3.32 -10.87 -2.01
N LEU A 193 4.04 -10.81 -3.13
CA LEU A 193 5.20 -9.94 -3.29
C LEU A 193 4.83 -8.46 -3.19
N CYS A 194 3.72 -8.04 -3.80
CA CYS A 194 3.35 -6.63 -3.86
C CYS A 194 2.83 -6.12 -2.51
N SER A 195 2.08 -6.95 -1.78
CA SER A 195 1.64 -6.63 -0.40
C SER A 195 2.84 -6.26 0.47
N GLU A 196 3.87 -7.10 0.47
CA GLU A 196 5.04 -6.88 1.33
C GLU A 196 5.96 -5.78 0.78
N THR A 197 6.07 -5.63 -0.55
CA THR A 197 6.80 -4.52 -1.17
C THR A 197 6.20 -3.18 -0.80
N MET A 198 4.87 -3.04 -0.88
CA MET A 198 4.18 -1.79 -0.56
C MET A 198 4.37 -1.42 0.91
N HIS A 199 4.34 -2.41 1.82
CA HIS A 199 4.66 -2.20 3.22
C HIS A 199 6.09 -1.68 3.41
N CYS A 200 7.08 -2.28 2.76
CA CYS A 200 8.48 -1.89 2.88
C CYS A 200 8.81 -0.55 2.19
N LEU A 201 7.98 -0.12 1.23
CA LEU A 201 7.97 1.24 0.67
C LEU A 201 7.28 2.26 1.60
N GLY A 202 6.77 1.83 2.76
CA GLY A 202 6.05 2.68 3.69
C GLY A 202 4.65 3.08 3.19
N ILE A 203 4.05 2.32 2.29
CA ILE A 203 2.70 2.58 1.76
C ILE A 203 1.68 1.68 2.47
N PRO A 204 0.59 2.23 3.03
CA PRO A 204 -0.44 1.43 3.69
C PRO A 204 -1.01 0.36 2.75
N THR A 205 -1.10 -0.87 3.25
CA THR A 205 -1.50 -2.02 2.45
C THR A 205 -1.98 -3.19 3.30
N THR A 206 -2.84 -4.04 2.73
CA THR A 206 -3.03 -5.41 3.23
C THR A 206 -1.72 -6.20 3.16
N ARG A 207 -1.46 -7.02 4.16
CA ARG A 207 -0.25 -7.81 4.30
C ARG A 207 -0.46 -9.24 3.81
N ALA A 208 0.62 -9.98 3.58
CA ALA A 208 0.56 -11.39 3.21
C ALA A 208 1.41 -12.25 4.16
N LEU A 209 0.76 -13.16 4.90
CA LEU A 209 1.42 -14.05 5.86
C LEU A 209 2.19 -15.16 5.13
N CYS A 210 1.53 -15.89 4.24
CA CYS A 210 2.12 -17.00 3.50
C CYS A 210 1.48 -17.19 2.13
N LEU A 211 2.22 -17.84 1.24
CA LEU A 211 1.81 -18.31 -0.06
C LEU A 211 2.04 -19.82 -0.15
N LEU A 212 1.02 -20.56 -0.54
CA LEU A 212 1.03 -22.01 -0.67
C LEU A 212 0.66 -22.42 -2.09
N THR A 213 1.24 -23.51 -2.60
CA THR A 213 0.65 -24.28 -3.70
C THR A 213 -0.45 -25.19 -3.15
N THR A 214 -1.43 -25.53 -3.98
CA THR A 214 -2.42 -26.57 -3.64
C THR A 214 -2.01 -27.96 -4.13
N GLY A 215 -1.04 -28.02 -5.06
CA GLY A 215 -0.66 -29.21 -5.84
C GLY A 215 -1.76 -29.73 -6.77
N GLN A 216 -2.85 -28.98 -6.92
CA GLN A 216 -3.89 -29.19 -7.91
C GLN A 216 -3.76 -28.14 -9.00
N ASP A 217 -4.02 -28.52 -10.25
CA ASP A 217 -4.13 -27.57 -11.35
C ASP A 217 -5.50 -26.91 -11.38
N VAL A 218 -5.53 -25.70 -11.93
CA VAL A 218 -6.72 -24.88 -12.06
C VAL A 218 -6.79 -24.35 -13.49
N THR A 219 -7.86 -24.70 -14.18
CA THR A 219 -8.10 -24.22 -15.55
C THR A 219 -8.37 -22.71 -15.59
N ARG A 220 -7.61 -21.95 -16.38
CA ARG A 220 -7.82 -20.52 -16.66
C ARG A 220 -7.96 -20.27 -18.16
N ASP A 221 -8.40 -19.05 -18.50
CA ASP A 221 -8.66 -18.56 -19.87
C ASP A 221 -9.83 -19.22 -20.61
N ILE A 222 -10.96 -18.50 -20.71
CA ILE A 222 -12.25 -18.98 -21.25
C ILE A 222 -12.17 -19.32 -22.77
N GLY A 223 -11.20 -18.78 -23.50
CA GLY A 223 -11.03 -18.99 -24.95
C GLY A 223 -9.84 -19.88 -25.35
N ASN A 224 -8.92 -20.15 -24.43
CA ASN A 224 -7.78 -21.05 -24.63
C ASN A 224 -7.41 -21.68 -23.29
N PRO A 225 -8.19 -22.68 -22.83
CA PRO A 225 -8.03 -23.25 -21.50
C PRO A 225 -6.59 -23.70 -21.26
N LYS A 226 -5.96 -23.15 -20.22
CA LYS A 226 -4.64 -23.55 -19.76
C LYS A 226 -4.74 -24.03 -18.32
N GLU A 227 -4.15 -25.18 -18.04
CA GLU A 227 -3.94 -25.64 -16.68
C GLU A 227 -2.80 -24.83 -16.05
N GLU A 228 -3.07 -24.28 -14.88
CA GLU A 228 -2.12 -23.51 -14.10
C GLU A 228 -2.08 -24.02 -12.67
N PRO A 229 -0.91 -24.06 -12.01
CA PRO A 229 -0.83 -24.53 -10.63
C PRO A 229 -1.72 -23.70 -9.71
N GLY A 230 -2.57 -24.37 -8.93
CA GLY A 230 -3.40 -23.75 -7.91
C GLY A 230 -2.56 -23.23 -6.74
N ALA A 231 -3.02 -22.14 -6.15
CA ALA A 231 -2.33 -21.52 -5.02
C ALA A 231 -3.29 -20.80 -4.08
N ILE A 232 -2.81 -20.59 -2.86
CA ILE A 232 -3.53 -19.88 -1.80
C ILE A 232 -2.62 -18.86 -1.17
N VAL A 233 -3.12 -17.62 -1.02
CA VAL A 233 -2.45 -16.57 -0.26
C VAL A 233 -3.24 -16.30 1.01
N CYS A 234 -2.55 -16.32 2.16
CA CYS A 234 -3.12 -15.88 3.43
C CYS A 234 -2.86 -14.38 3.59
N ARG A 235 -3.89 -13.58 3.32
CA ARG A 235 -3.89 -12.14 3.49
C ARG A 235 -4.15 -11.78 4.94
N VAL A 236 -3.57 -10.67 5.38
CA VAL A 236 -3.72 -10.15 6.75
C VAL A 236 -4.01 -8.67 6.70
N SER A 237 -5.06 -8.23 7.39
CA SER A 237 -5.42 -6.81 7.50
C SER A 237 -6.15 -6.56 8.81
N GLN A 238 -6.11 -5.33 9.32
CA GLN A 238 -6.98 -4.95 10.45
C GLN A 238 -8.46 -5.01 10.06
N SER A 239 -8.76 -4.77 8.78
CA SER A 239 -10.09 -4.97 8.22
C SER A 239 -10.05 -5.22 6.72
N PHE A 240 -10.97 -6.06 6.21
CA PHE A 240 -11.26 -6.18 4.77
C PHE A 240 -12.54 -5.42 4.34
N ILE A 241 -13.10 -4.57 5.21
CA ILE A 241 -14.26 -3.73 4.88
C ILE A 241 -13.88 -2.70 3.80
N ARG A 242 -14.75 -2.58 2.80
CA ARG A 242 -14.57 -1.73 1.61
C ARG A 242 -15.66 -0.68 1.52
N PHE A 243 -15.51 0.33 0.66
CA PHE A 243 -16.63 1.26 0.36
C PHE A 243 -17.85 0.48 -0.17
N GLY A 244 -17.58 -0.55 -0.99
CA GLY A 244 -18.56 -1.50 -1.49
C GLY A 244 -19.40 -2.22 -0.43
N SER A 245 -18.85 -2.44 0.77
CA SER A 245 -19.54 -3.11 1.89
C SER A 245 -20.75 -2.29 2.37
N TYR A 246 -20.69 -0.97 2.26
CA TYR A 246 -21.79 -0.08 2.63
C TYR A 246 -22.73 0.16 1.44
N GLN A 247 -22.16 0.29 0.25
CA GLN A 247 -22.92 0.60 -0.96
C GLN A 247 -23.98 -0.46 -1.28
N ILE A 248 -23.69 -1.75 -1.03
CA ILE A 248 -24.68 -2.81 -1.28
C ILE A 248 -25.95 -2.61 -0.45
N HIS A 249 -25.80 -2.29 0.83
CA HIS A 249 -26.91 -2.07 1.74
C HIS A 249 -27.66 -0.78 1.41
N ALA A 250 -26.95 0.31 1.13
CA ALA A 250 -27.60 1.55 0.69
C ALA A 250 -28.37 1.39 -0.63
N SER A 251 -27.90 0.54 -1.54
CA SER A 251 -28.56 0.29 -2.84
C SER A 251 -29.89 -0.49 -2.71
N ARG A 252 -30.09 -1.22 -1.60
CA ARG A 252 -31.27 -2.07 -1.34
C ARG A 252 -32.43 -1.32 -0.69
N GLY A 253 -32.25 -0.03 -0.40
CA GLY A 253 -33.31 0.82 0.12
C GLY A 253 -33.51 0.69 1.64
N LYS A 254 -34.68 1.13 2.10
CA LYS A 254 -34.94 1.48 3.51
C LYS A 254 -34.66 0.36 4.51
N GLU A 255 -34.89 -0.90 4.12
CA GLU A 255 -34.73 -2.06 5.00
C GLU A 255 -33.28 -2.32 5.40
N ASP A 256 -32.32 -1.95 4.55
CA ASP A 256 -30.89 -2.20 4.76
C ASP A 256 -30.12 -0.96 5.29
N LEU A 257 -30.75 0.21 5.37
CA LEU A 257 -30.06 1.43 5.82
C LEU A 257 -29.55 1.35 7.27
N ASP A 258 -30.23 0.59 8.13
CA ASP A 258 -29.76 0.32 9.49
C ASP A 258 -28.47 -0.50 9.50
N ILE A 259 -28.26 -1.37 8.48
CA ILE A 259 -27.02 -2.13 8.33
C ILE A 259 -25.85 -1.21 7.96
N VAL A 260 -26.09 -0.18 7.13
CA VAL A 260 -25.08 0.85 6.84
C VAL A 260 -24.62 1.53 8.13
N ARG A 261 -25.55 1.88 9.01
CA ARG A 261 -25.25 2.46 10.32
C ARG A 261 -24.48 1.49 11.21
N LYS A 262 -24.94 0.24 11.34
CA LYS A 262 -24.27 -0.79 12.14
C LYS A 262 -22.84 -1.06 11.68
N LEU A 263 -22.61 -1.12 10.37
CA LEU A 263 -21.26 -1.24 9.80
C LEU A 263 -20.39 -0.03 10.15
N ALA A 264 -20.94 1.19 10.05
CA ALA A 264 -20.21 2.41 10.37
C ALA A 264 -19.87 2.48 11.87
N ASP A 265 -20.83 2.15 12.73
CA ASP A 265 -20.63 2.05 14.18
C ASP A 265 -19.57 1.00 14.53
N TYR A 266 -19.62 -0.17 13.89
CA TYR A 266 -18.60 -1.22 14.05
C TYR A 266 -17.22 -0.72 13.64
N ALA A 267 -17.11 -0.13 12.45
CA ALA A 267 -15.84 0.37 11.94
C ALA A 267 -15.25 1.47 12.83
N ILE A 268 -16.08 2.42 13.29
CA ILE A 268 -15.66 3.49 14.18
C ILE A 268 -15.15 2.90 15.51
N ARG A 269 -15.94 2.05 16.17
CA ARG A 269 -15.58 1.44 17.46
C ARG A 269 -14.27 0.67 17.41
N HIS A 270 -14.07 -0.13 16.36
CA HIS A 270 -13.00 -1.11 16.29
C HIS A 270 -11.77 -0.66 15.51
N HIS A 271 -11.90 0.32 14.63
CA HIS A 271 -10.81 0.76 13.74
C HIS A 271 -10.53 2.27 13.79
N PHE A 272 -11.45 3.06 14.36
CA PHE A 272 -11.27 4.50 14.59
C PHE A 272 -11.72 4.91 16.01
N PRO A 273 -11.27 4.20 17.08
CA PRO A 273 -11.81 4.38 18.42
C PRO A 273 -11.60 5.80 18.97
N HIS A 274 -10.58 6.53 18.47
CA HIS A 274 -10.32 7.92 18.84
C HIS A 274 -11.46 8.87 18.43
N ILE A 275 -12.30 8.49 17.45
CA ILE A 275 -13.48 9.24 17.04
C ILE A 275 -14.62 9.10 18.06
N GLU A 276 -14.74 7.94 18.74
CA GLU A 276 -15.73 7.79 19.82
C GLU A 276 -15.38 8.63 21.05
N SER A 277 -14.09 8.90 21.26
CA SER A 277 -13.59 9.69 22.39
C SER A 277 -13.44 11.20 22.09
N MET A 278 -13.96 11.70 20.97
CA MET A 278 -13.91 13.14 20.67
C MET A 278 -14.85 13.92 21.59
N ASP A 279 -14.30 14.83 22.40
CA ASP A 279 -15.09 15.75 23.21
C ASP A 279 -15.71 16.85 22.35
N GLN A 280 -16.94 17.27 22.67
CA GLN A 280 -17.66 18.39 22.01
C GLN A 280 -16.98 19.76 22.21
N SER A 281 -15.89 19.83 22.99
CA SER A 281 -15.18 21.05 23.32
C SER A 281 -13.76 21.05 22.75
N ASP A 282 -13.65 20.93 21.44
CA ASP A 282 -12.55 21.49 20.67
C ASP A 282 -13.14 21.87 19.33
N SER A 283 -13.43 23.16 19.13
CA SER A 283 -14.06 23.68 17.92
C SER A 283 -13.18 23.42 16.70
N LEU A 284 -13.26 22.21 16.14
CA LEU A 284 -12.84 21.87 14.79
C LEU A 284 -13.91 22.38 13.82
N SER A 285 -14.14 23.69 13.90
CA SER A 285 -14.99 24.47 13.05
C SER A 285 -14.21 24.83 11.80
N PHE A 286 -14.50 24.17 10.68
CA PHE A 286 -13.84 24.49 9.41
C PHE A 286 -14.78 25.31 8.53
N LYS A 287 -14.26 26.41 7.99
CA LYS A 287 -14.96 27.21 6.99
C LYS A 287 -14.88 26.49 5.65
N THR A 288 -16.02 26.24 5.03
CA THR A 288 -16.09 25.80 3.63
C THR A 288 -15.88 27.00 2.71
N GLY A 289 -15.26 26.81 1.54
CA GLY A 289 -14.98 27.87 0.56
C GLY A 289 -16.19 28.49 -0.17
N ASP A 290 -17.43 28.15 0.23
CA ASP A 290 -18.66 28.73 -0.33
C ASP A 290 -19.03 30.07 0.34
N GLU A 291 -19.74 30.95 -0.39
CA GLU A 291 -20.14 32.31 0.03
C GLU A 291 -21.03 32.37 1.30
N ASP A 292 -21.50 31.22 1.79
CA ASP A 292 -22.22 31.09 3.05
C ASP A 292 -21.22 30.63 4.12
N ASP A 293 -20.88 31.53 5.05
CA ASP A 293 -19.87 31.45 6.11
C ASP A 293 -20.16 30.33 7.17
N SER A 294 -20.72 29.21 6.73
CA SER A 294 -21.19 28.11 7.56
C SER A 294 -20.04 27.18 7.93
N VAL A 295 -19.73 27.20 9.22
CA VAL A 295 -18.82 26.27 9.88
C VAL A 295 -19.36 24.84 9.82
N VAL A 296 -18.55 23.87 9.40
CA VAL A 296 -18.79 22.44 9.63
C VAL A 296 -18.12 22.05 10.94
N ASP A 297 -18.91 21.65 11.94
CA ASP A 297 -18.43 21.15 13.23
C ASP A 297 -18.42 19.61 13.24
N LEU A 298 -17.23 19.04 13.06
CA LEU A 298 -17.05 17.59 13.00
C LEU A 298 -17.24 16.91 14.37
N THR A 299 -17.16 17.64 15.48
CA THR A 299 -17.33 17.06 16.83
C THR A 299 -18.78 16.72 17.15
N SER A 300 -19.72 17.35 16.43
CA SER A 300 -21.16 17.11 16.58
C SER A 300 -21.65 15.82 15.91
N ASN A 301 -20.90 15.32 14.92
CA ASN A 301 -21.28 14.14 14.14
C ASN A 301 -20.06 13.24 13.87
N LYS A 302 -19.96 12.13 14.63
CA LYS A 302 -18.87 11.15 14.49
C LYS A 302 -18.72 10.57 13.08
N TYR A 303 -19.81 10.45 12.32
CA TYR A 303 -19.74 9.93 10.94
C TYR A 303 -19.12 10.94 9.98
N ALA A 304 -19.32 12.24 10.23
CA ALA A 304 -18.67 13.31 9.48
C ALA A 304 -17.16 13.33 9.75
N ALA A 305 -16.73 13.26 11.02
CA ALA A 305 -15.32 13.11 11.37
C ALA A 305 -14.69 11.86 10.72
N TRP A 306 -15.41 10.74 10.76
CA TRP A 306 -14.95 9.48 10.19
C TRP A 306 -14.75 9.54 8.67
N ILE A 307 -15.71 10.06 7.90
CA ILE A 307 -15.52 10.15 6.45
C ILE A 307 -14.41 11.13 6.04
N VAL A 308 -14.20 12.21 6.82
CA VAL A 308 -13.07 13.12 6.61
C VAL A 308 -11.75 12.38 6.78
N GLU A 309 -11.61 11.58 7.84
CA GLU A 309 -10.39 10.78 8.03
C GLU A 309 -10.20 9.73 6.93
N ILE A 310 -11.26 9.06 6.47
CA ILE A 310 -11.20 8.15 5.33
C ILE A 310 -10.73 8.86 4.06
N ALA A 311 -11.25 10.07 3.82
CA ALA A 311 -10.87 10.89 2.68
C ALA A 311 -9.37 11.27 2.74
N GLU A 312 -8.87 11.73 3.89
CA GLU A 312 -7.46 12.05 4.08
C GLU A 312 -6.53 10.84 3.94
N ARG A 313 -6.91 9.70 4.51
CA ARG A 313 -6.16 8.43 4.38
C ARG A 313 -6.10 7.97 2.92
N THR A 314 -7.22 8.06 2.20
CA THR A 314 -7.28 7.73 0.77
C THR A 314 -6.44 8.69 -0.07
N ALA A 315 -6.51 10.00 0.19
CA ALA A 315 -5.69 11.01 -0.48
C ALA A 315 -4.19 10.75 -0.28
N THR A 316 -3.79 10.45 0.95
CA THR A 316 -2.40 10.11 1.30
C THR A 316 -1.94 8.85 0.58
N LEU A 317 -2.77 7.81 0.55
CA LEU A 317 -2.49 6.55 -0.15
C LEU A 317 -2.23 6.80 -1.64
N VAL A 318 -3.14 7.51 -2.31
CA VAL A 318 -3.03 7.78 -3.75
C VAL A 318 -1.83 8.68 -4.04
N ALA A 319 -1.54 9.69 -3.22
CA ALA A 319 -0.33 10.52 -3.36
C ALA A 319 0.96 9.68 -3.25
N ARG A 320 0.99 8.71 -2.34
CA ARG A 320 2.13 7.77 -2.22
C ARG A 320 2.25 6.86 -3.43
N TRP A 321 1.14 6.38 -4.01
CA TRP A 321 1.17 5.65 -5.28
C TRP A 321 1.79 6.48 -6.39
N GLN A 322 1.40 7.75 -6.53
CA GLN A 322 2.00 8.65 -7.51
C GLN A 322 3.51 8.83 -7.27
N GLY A 323 3.94 8.90 -6.01
CA GLY A 323 5.33 9.07 -5.62
C GLY A 323 6.28 7.93 -6.00
N VAL A 324 5.78 6.68 -5.97
CA VAL A 324 6.56 5.49 -6.35
C VAL A 324 6.24 4.99 -7.75
N GLY A 325 5.33 5.65 -8.46
CA GLY A 325 4.92 5.23 -9.81
C GLY A 325 4.05 3.97 -9.79
N PHE A 326 3.26 3.71 -8.75
CA PHE A 326 2.39 2.54 -8.68
C PHE A 326 1.05 2.82 -9.36
N THR A 327 0.62 1.94 -10.26
CA THR A 327 -0.73 1.93 -10.85
C THR A 327 -1.48 0.68 -10.41
N HIS A 328 -2.60 0.87 -9.71
CA HIS A 328 -3.41 -0.23 -9.19
C HIS A 328 -4.15 -1.02 -10.28
N GLY A 329 -4.62 -0.33 -11.33
CA GLY A 329 -5.28 -0.94 -12.50
C GLY A 329 -6.77 -1.31 -12.33
N VAL A 330 -7.31 -1.36 -11.11
CA VAL A 330 -8.73 -1.70 -10.82
C VAL A 330 -9.25 -0.94 -9.60
N LEU A 331 -9.32 0.39 -9.69
CA LEU A 331 -9.81 1.25 -8.59
C LEU A 331 -11.34 1.35 -8.56
N ASN A 332 -12.00 0.19 -8.55
CA ASN A 332 -13.44 0.09 -8.28
C ASN A 332 -13.72 0.40 -6.81
N THR A 333 -14.95 0.77 -6.45
CA THR A 333 -15.30 1.07 -5.05
C THR A 333 -15.27 -0.17 -4.14
N ASP A 334 -15.43 -1.38 -4.69
CA ASP A 334 -15.16 -2.63 -3.97
C ASP A 334 -13.68 -2.82 -3.65
N ASN A 335 -12.74 -2.14 -4.31
CA ASN A 335 -11.31 -2.21 -4.03
C ASN A 335 -10.79 -0.99 -3.25
N MET A 336 -11.68 -0.25 -2.58
CA MET A 336 -11.31 0.88 -1.72
C MET A 336 -11.50 0.48 -0.26
N SER A 337 -10.40 0.30 0.46
CA SER A 337 -10.41 0.02 1.90
C SER A 337 -10.86 1.25 2.69
N ILE A 338 -11.73 1.06 3.68
CA ILE A 338 -12.07 2.13 4.63
C ILE A 338 -10.90 2.54 5.51
N LEU A 339 -9.83 1.75 5.59
CA LEU A 339 -8.63 2.09 6.35
C LEU A 339 -7.60 2.88 5.54
N GLY A 340 -7.86 3.15 4.25
CA GLY A 340 -6.90 3.78 3.35
C GLY A 340 -5.69 2.90 3.05
N GLN A 341 -5.92 1.61 2.85
CA GLN A 341 -4.91 0.61 2.50
C GLN A 341 -5.02 0.20 1.02
N THR A 342 -3.87 -0.07 0.39
CA THR A 342 -3.82 -0.82 -0.88
C THR A 342 -4.40 -2.22 -0.66
N ILE A 343 -5.33 -2.66 -1.50
CA ILE A 343 -6.07 -3.91 -1.34
C ILE A 343 -6.36 -4.53 -2.71
N ASP A 344 -6.43 -5.87 -2.81
CA ASP A 344 -6.78 -6.61 -4.03
C ASP A 344 -5.84 -6.36 -5.22
N TYR A 345 -4.61 -6.87 -5.06
CA TYR A 345 -3.59 -6.89 -6.09
C TYR A 345 -3.95 -7.84 -7.25
N GLY A 346 -4.59 -7.30 -8.28
CA GLY A 346 -4.80 -7.99 -9.56
C GLY A 346 -3.81 -7.48 -10.63
N PRO A 347 -4.30 -6.82 -11.69
CA PRO A 347 -3.45 -6.28 -12.74
C PRO A 347 -2.85 -4.94 -12.32
N PHE A 348 -1.96 -4.93 -11.32
CA PHE A 348 -1.18 -3.74 -10.95
C PHE A 348 0.12 -3.65 -11.76
N GLY A 349 0.76 -2.48 -11.75
CA GLY A 349 2.11 -2.31 -12.28
C GLY A 349 2.79 -1.07 -11.70
N PHE A 350 4.09 -1.18 -11.45
CA PHE A 350 4.93 -0.01 -11.24
C PHE A 350 5.38 0.54 -12.60
N LEU A 351 5.50 1.85 -12.71
CA LEU A 351 6.07 2.52 -13.88
C LEU A 351 7.51 2.09 -14.05
N ASP A 352 7.80 1.47 -15.19
CA ASP A 352 9.15 1.42 -15.74
C ASP A 352 9.45 2.80 -16.35
N ALA A 353 9.24 2.96 -17.67
CA ALA A 353 9.23 4.27 -18.31
C ALA A 353 8.06 5.13 -17.78
N PHE A 354 8.33 6.41 -17.53
CA PHE A 354 7.29 7.34 -17.12
C PHE A 354 6.30 7.56 -18.27
N ASP A 355 5.06 7.12 -18.05
CA ASP A 355 3.95 7.33 -18.96
C ASP A 355 2.69 7.66 -18.14
N PRO A 356 2.22 8.93 -18.17
CA PRO A 356 1.00 9.32 -17.47
C PRO A 356 -0.23 8.49 -17.86
N SER A 357 -0.27 7.96 -19.08
CA SER A 357 -1.37 7.16 -19.61
C SER A 357 -1.23 5.66 -19.34
N TYR A 358 -0.19 5.23 -18.62
CA TYR A 358 0.06 3.82 -18.33
C TYR A 358 -1.11 3.20 -17.56
N THR A 359 -1.67 2.13 -18.11
CA THR A 359 -2.55 1.21 -17.38
C THR A 359 -2.00 -0.21 -17.53
N PRO A 360 -1.78 -0.93 -16.42
CA PRO A 360 -1.39 -2.33 -16.43
C PRO A 360 -2.54 -3.27 -16.80
N ASN A 361 -3.80 -2.79 -16.79
CA ASN A 361 -4.97 -3.62 -16.96
C ASN A 361 -5.44 -3.65 -18.43
N THR A 362 -5.45 -4.83 -19.05
CA THR A 362 -5.90 -5.00 -20.44
C THR A 362 -7.37 -4.65 -20.63
N THR A 363 -8.21 -4.89 -19.62
CA THR A 363 -9.65 -4.54 -19.66
C THR A 363 -9.88 -3.03 -19.57
N ASP A 364 -8.92 -2.29 -19.00
CA ASP A 364 -8.97 -0.83 -18.90
C ASP A 364 -8.49 -0.13 -20.18
N LEU A 365 -7.89 -0.84 -21.15
CA LEU A 365 -7.31 -0.21 -22.36
C LEU A 365 -8.26 0.70 -23.17
N PRO A 366 -9.54 0.35 -23.38
CA PRO A 366 -10.44 1.20 -24.19
C PRO A 366 -10.70 2.58 -23.58
N GLY A 367 -10.75 2.69 -22.25
CA GLY A 367 -11.11 3.93 -21.54
C GLY A 367 -10.00 4.54 -20.69
N ARG A 368 -8.98 3.74 -20.33
CA ARG A 368 -7.86 4.08 -19.44
C ARG A 368 -8.33 4.76 -18.15
N ARG A 369 -9.47 4.33 -17.62
CA ARG A 369 -10.12 4.92 -16.45
C ARG A 369 -9.17 4.88 -15.27
N TYR A 370 -8.41 3.79 -15.12
CA TYR A 370 -7.51 3.54 -14.00
C TYR A 370 -6.03 3.71 -14.36
N CYS A 371 -5.71 4.45 -15.42
CA CYS A 371 -4.33 4.79 -15.73
C CYS A 371 -3.68 5.65 -14.63
N PHE A 372 -2.35 5.66 -14.60
CA PHE A 372 -1.53 6.32 -13.59
C PHE A 372 -1.97 7.76 -13.29
N ALA A 373 -2.15 8.59 -14.32
CA ALA A 373 -2.53 10.00 -14.14
C ALA A 373 -3.93 10.19 -13.54
N ASN A 374 -4.85 9.24 -13.76
CA ASN A 374 -6.25 9.37 -13.34
C ASN A 374 -6.52 8.88 -11.91
N GLN A 375 -5.57 8.16 -11.28
CA GLN A 375 -5.77 7.62 -9.93
C GLN A 375 -6.22 8.67 -8.88
N PRO A 376 -5.69 9.91 -8.87
CA PRO A 376 -6.15 10.97 -7.95
C PRO A 376 -7.62 11.31 -8.12
N ASP A 377 -8.07 11.53 -9.35
CA ASP A 377 -9.46 11.90 -9.64
C ASP A 377 -10.42 10.72 -9.39
N ILE A 378 -9.97 9.50 -9.67
CA ILE A 378 -10.74 8.29 -9.36
C ILE A 378 -10.87 8.09 -7.85
N GLY A 379 -9.82 8.37 -7.07
CA GLY A 379 -9.88 8.33 -5.62
C GLY A 379 -10.93 9.32 -5.07
N LEU A 380 -10.96 10.55 -5.58
CA LEU A 380 -11.99 11.54 -5.24
C LEU A 380 -13.38 11.07 -5.64
N TRP A 381 -13.53 10.51 -6.84
CA TRP A 381 -14.80 9.97 -7.32
C TRP A 381 -15.31 8.84 -6.42
N ASN A 382 -14.42 7.95 -5.97
CA ASN A 382 -14.75 6.86 -5.05
C ASN A 382 -15.17 7.39 -3.66
N ILE A 383 -14.50 8.44 -3.14
CA ILE A 383 -14.93 9.14 -1.92
C ILE A 383 -16.32 9.73 -2.11
N ALA A 384 -16.61 10.38 -3.25
CA ALA A 384 -17.94 10.92 -3.52
C ALA A 384 -19.03 9.83 -3.53
N GLN A 385 -18.74 8.64 -4.10
CA GLN A 385 -19.68 7.52 -4.03
C GLN A 385 -19.90 7.02 -2.59
N PHE A 386 -18.85 7.04 -1.77
CA PHE A 386 -18.94 6.67 -0.37
C PHE A 386 -19.72 7.72 0.46
N SER A 387 -19.46 9.01 0.27
CA SER A 387 -20.24 10.11 0.88
C SER A 387 -21.72 10.01 0.55
N LYS A 388 -22.06 9.74 -0.72
CA LYS A 388 -23.45 9.54 -1.14
C LYS A 388 -24.10 8.37 -0.39
N THR A 389 -23.36 7.30 -0.15
CA THR A 389 -23.82 6.11 0.58
C THR A 389 -24.20 6.48 2.02
N LEU A 390 -23.34 7.23 2.72
CA LEU A 390 -23.61 7.67 4.09
C LEU A 390 -24.74 8.70 4.16
N ALA A 391 -24.84 9.60 3.17
CA ALA A 391 -25.92 10.58 3.08
C ALA A 391 -27.30 9.91 2.87
N VAL A 392 -27.38 8.88 2.02
CA VAL A 392 -28.60 8.08 1.83
C VAL A 392 -29.05 7.40 3.13
N ALA A 393 -28.10 6.93 3.94
CA ALA A 393 -28.38 6.38 5.27
C ALA A 393 -28.61 7.45 6.36
N GLN A 394 -28.66 8.73 5.99
CA GLN A 394 -28.86 9.87 6.89
C GLN A 394 -27.82 9.94 8.02
N LEU A 395 -26.58 9.50 7.74
CA LEU A 395 -25.47 9.55 8.69
C LEU A 395 -24.68 10.86 8.58
N ILE A 396 -24.71 11.47 7.38
CA ILE A 396 -24.12 12.78 7.11
C ILE A 396 -25.06 13.64 6.27
N ASN A 397 -24.89 14.95 6.34
CA ASN A 397 -25.58 15.94 5.51
C ASN A 397 -24.72 16.39 4.31
N GLN A 398 -25.28 17.21 3.43
CA GLN A 398 -24.60 17.67 2.21
C GLN A 398 -23.35 18.51 2.49
N LYS A 399 -23.35 19.35 3.55
CA LYS A 399 -22.21 20.20 3.90
C LYS A 399 -21.04 19.35 4.38
N GLU A 400 -21.30 18.36 5.23
CA GLU A 400 -20.29 17.38 5.69
C GLU A 400 -19.73 16.55 4.53
N ALA A 401 -20.58 16.12 3.60
CA ALA A 401 -20.15 15.40 2.40
C ALA A 401 -19.24 16.26 1.49
N ASN A 402 -19.58 17.53 1.28
CA ASN A 402 -18.77 18.47 0.51
C ASN A 402 -17.41 18.71 1.18
N TYR A 403 -17.41 18.90 2.50
CA TYR A 403 -16.20 19.11 3.27
C TYR A 403 -15.23 17.92 3.18
N ALA A 404 -15.72 16.68 3.22
CA ALA A 404 -14.86 15.50 3.04
C ALA A 404 -14.19 15.45 1.64
N MET A 405 -14.90 15.89 0.59
CA MET A 405 -14.35 15.97 -0.76
C MET A 405 -13.31 17.09 -0.91
N GLU A 406 -13.56 18.26 -0.34
CA GLU A 406 -12.59 19.37 -0.26
C GLU A 406 -11.32 18.89 0.45
N ARG A 407 -11.48 18.25 1.61
CA ARG A 407 -10.35 17.77 2.41
C ARG A 407 -9.52 16.69 1.70
N TYR A 408 -10.15 15.82 0.91
CA TYR A 408 -9.42 14.90 0.03
C TYR A 408 -8.49 15.66 -0.92
N GLY A 409 -9.02 16.69 -1.60
CA GLY A 409 -8.28 17.47 -2.60
C GLY A 409 -7.07 18.17 -1.99
N ASP A 410 -7.26 18.86 -0.87
CA ASP A 410 -6.20 19.55 -0.15
C ASP A 410 -5.14 18.58 0.34
N LYS A 411 -5.56 17.50 1.02
CA LYS A 411 -4.63 16.51 1.58
C LYS A 411 -3.83 15.81 0.48
N PHE A 412 -4.45 15.50 -0.66
CA PHE A 412 -3.74 14.91 -1.80
C PHE A 412 -2.65 15.85 -2.31
N MET A 413 -2.99 17.13 -2.51
CA MET A 413 -2.05 18.12 -3.03
C MET A 413 -0.91 18.38 -2.05
N ASP A 414 -1.18 18.48 -0.75
CA ASP A 414 -0.16 18.64 0.29
C ASP A 414 0.84 17.47 0.29
N GLU A 415 0.33 16.23 0.30
CA GLU A 415 1.16 15.03 0.30
C GLU A 415 1.95 14.90 -1.00
N TYR A 416 1.31 15.12 -2.16
CA TYR A 416 1.98 15.06 -3.46
C TYR A 416 3.12 16.08 -3.57
N GLN A 417 2.87 17.32 -3.15
CA GLN A 417 3.89 18.38 -3.14
C GLN A 417 5.06 18.03 -2.22
N ALA A 418 4.78 17.52 -1.02
CA ALA A 418 5.80 17.09 -0.07
C ALA A 418 6.64 15.93 -0.62
N ILE A 419 5.99 14.92 -1.20
CA ILE A 419 6.65 13.77 -1.81
C ILE A 419 7.56 14.23 -2.95
N MET A 420 7.04 14.97 -3.92
CA MET A 420 7.82 15.39 -5.09
C MET A 420 8.99 16.29 -4.70
N SER A 421 8.81 17.19 -3.73
CA SER A 421 9.90 18.03 -3.21
C SER A 421 11.03 17.16 -2.63
N LYS A 422 10.69 16.18 -1.77
CA LYS A 422 11.67 15.26 -1.18
C LYS A 422 12.37 14.41 -2.25
N LYS A 423 11.64 13.91 -3.25
CA LYS A 423 12.21 13.11 -4.35
C LYS A 423 13.24 13.89 -5.17
N LEU A 424 13.05 15.20 -5.33
CA LEU A 424 14.01 16.10 -6.01
C LEU A 424 15.05 16.71 -5.04
N GLY A 425 14.96 16.47 -3.73
CA GLY A 425 15.85 17.12 -2.76
C GLY A 425 15.64 18.63 -2.63
N LEU A 426 14.45 19.13 -2.94
CA LEU A 426 14.07 20.54 -2.82
C LEU A 426 13.59 20.86 -1.41
N SER A 427 13.86 22.08 -0.94
CA SER A 427 13.34 22.57 0.35
C SER A 427 11.85 22.92 0.31
N LYS A 428 11.34 23.31 -0.86
CA LYS A 428 9.94 23.66 -1.12
C LYS A 428 9.51 23.16 -2.49
N TYR A 429 8.20 23.02 -2.66
CA TYR A 429 7.62 22.60 -3.93
C TYR A 429 7.79 23.67 -5.01
N ASN A 430 8.38 23.28 -6.14
CA ASN A 430 8.53 24.13 -7.32
C ASN A 430 7.77 23.52 -8.51
N LYS A 431 6.58 24.06 -8.77
CA LYS A 431 5.67 23.57 -9.84
C LYS A 431 6.32 23.60 -11.22
N GLU A 432 7.12 24.60 -11.53
CA GLU A 432 7.71 24.78 -12.85
C GLU A 432 8.81 23.75 -13.12
N VAL A 433 9.72 23.54 -12.15
CA VAL A 433 10.78 22.52 -12.24
C VAL A 433 10.18 21.12 -12.36
N ILE A 434 9.18 20.80 -11.55
CA ILE A 434 8.55 19.48 -11.53
C ILE A 434 7.72 19.24 -12.80
N SER A 435 6.90 20.19 -13.24
CA SER A 435 6.11 20.04 -14.48
C SER A 435 7.00 19.82 -15.70
N LYS A 436 8.10 20.58 -15.82
CA LYS A 436 9.05 20.41 -16.93
C LYS A 436 9.79 19.08 -16.85
N LEU A 437 10.14 18.61 -15.65
CA LEU A 437 10.74 17.30 -15.44
C LEU A 437 9.82 16.20 -15.98
N LEU A 438 8.58 16.15 -15.46
CA LEU A 438 7.63 15.10 -15.81
C LEU A 438 7.30 15.13 -17.31
N ASN A 439 7.22 16.31 -17.91
CA ASN A 439 7.06 16.44 -19.36
C ASN A 439 8.25 15.83 -20.13
N ASN A 440 9.49 16.14 -19.75
CA ASN A 440 10.66 15.56 -20.39
C ASN A 440 10.71 14.03 -20.20
N MET A 441 10.44 13.53 -18.99
CA MET A 441 10.39 12.10 -18.71
C MET A 441 9.33 11.38 -19.57
N SER A 442 8.17 12.01 -19.78
CA SER A 442 7.07 11.45 -20.56
C SER A 442 7.40 11.36 -22.05
N VAL A 443 7.97 12.44 -22.60
CA VAL A 443 8.38 12.52 -24.02
C VAL A 443 9.49 11.53 -24.32
N ASP A 444 10.50 11.44 -23.46
CA ASP A 444 11.69 10.61 -23.69
C ASP A 444 11.58 9.21 -23.07
N LYS A 445 10.42 8.86 -22.50
CA LYS A 445 10.11 7.55 -21.86
C LYS A 445 11.19 7.12 -20.85
N VAL A 446 11.59 8.06 -20.00
CA VAL A 446 12.65 7.85 -18.99
C VAL A 446 12.15 6.96 -17.86
N ASP A 447 12.98 6.02 -17.40
CA ASP A 447 12.65 5.17 -16.25
C ASP A 447 12.40 5.99 -14.99
N TYR A 448 11.19 5.86 -14.42
CA TYR A 448 10.71 6.70 -13.34
C TYR A 448 11.57 6.55 -12.08
N THR A 449 11.75 5.31 -11.63
CA THR A 449 12.48 4.99 -10.40
C THR A 449 13.97 5.32 -10.53
N ASN A 450 14.62 4.85 -11.60
CA ASN A 450 16.04 5.02 -11.78
C ASN A 450 16.41 6.49 -12.00
N PHE A 451 15.55 7.30 -12.62
CA PHE A 451 15.80 8.73 -12.76
C PHE A 451 15.97 9.40 -11.39
N PHE A 452 15.00 9.25 -10.49
CA PHE A 452 15.08 9.89 -9.18
C PHE A 452 16.25 9.37 -8.34
N ARG A 453 16.56 8.08 -8.44
CA ARG A 453 17.71 7.49 -7.76
C ARG A 453 19.05 8.04 -8.29
N LEU A 454 19.16 8.24 -9.60
CA LEU A 454 20.38 8.78 -10.21
C LEU A 454 20.52 10.31 -10.02
N LEU A 455 19.40 11.03 -9.95
CA LEU A 455 19.36 12.48 -9.72
C LEU A 455 20.07 12.88 -8.43
N ALA A 456 20.03 12.01 -7.40
CA ALA A 456 20.73 12.21 -6.13
C ALA A 456 22.25 12.36 -6.28
N ASN A 457 22.84 11.93 -7.41
CA ASN A 457 24.27 12.06 -7.68
C ASN A 457 24.65 13.34 -8.43
N VAL A 458 23.67 14.18 -8.79
CA VAL A 458 23.93 15.48 -9.44
C VAL A 458 24.44 16.47 -8.41
N LYS A 459 25.55 17.14 -8.73
CA LYS A 459 26.16 18.19 -7.89
C LYS A 459 25.52 19.55 -8.14
N ALA A 460 25.31 20.34 -7.08
CA ALA A 460 24.72 21.68 -7.17
C ALA A 460 25.75 22.74 -7.60
N ASN A 461 26.50 22.48 -8.69
CA ASN A 461 27.51 23.40 -9.21
C ASN A 461 27.03 24.09 -10.50
N PRO A 462 26.72 25.40 -10.48
CA PRO A 462 26.22 26.12 -11.65
C PRO A 462 27.25 26.23 -12.78
N ASN A 463 28.54 26.05 -12.48
CA ASN A 463 29.64 26.12 -13.45
C ASN A 463 29.96 24.77 -14.10
N THR A 464 29.14 23.73 -13.87
CA THR A 464 29.33 22.41 -14.50
C THR A 464 29.24 22.52 -16.03
N PRO A 465 30.27 22.09 -16.78
CA PRO A 465 30.23 22.13 -18.25
C PRO A 465 29.07 21.32 -18.84
N GLU A 466 28.52 21.76 -19.98
CA GLU A 466 27.34 21.13 -20.59
C GLU A 466 27.53 19.65 -20.95
N ASN A 467 28.75 19.25 -21.34
CA ASN A 467 29.10 17.86 -21.64
C ASN A 467 29.17 16.97 -20.39
N GLU A 468 29.25 17.56 -19.20
CA GLU A 468 29.29 16.87 -17.90
C GLU A 468 27.92 16.84 -17.21
N LEU A 469 27.05 17.85 -17.45
CA LEU A 469 25.77 18.04 -16.75
C LEU A 469 24.87 16.80 -16.71
N LEU A 470 24.76 16.06 -17.82
CA LEU A 470 23.87 14.91 -17.93
C LEU A 470 24.56 13.56 -17.65
N LYS A 471 25.87 13.54 -17.38
CA LYS A 471 26.60 12.28 -17.14
C LYS A 471 26.02 11.44 -16.00
N PRO A 472 25.59 12.00 -14.86
CA PRO A 472 24.97 11.21 -13.79
C PRO A 472 23.69 10.47 -14.22
N LEU A 473 22.99 10.98 -15.25
CA LEU A 473 21.73 10.44 -15.75
C LEU A 473 21.89 9.57 -17.00
N LYS A 474 23.12 9.31 -17.47
CA LYS A 474 23.40 8.60 -18.72
C LYS A 474 22.70 7.23 -18.81
N ALA A 475 22.53 6.53 -17.68
CA ALA A 475 21.90 5.21 -17.66
C ALA A 475 20.39 5.22 -17.94
N VAL A 476 19.72 6.38 -17.84
CA VAL A 476 18.28 6.52 -18.11
C VAL A 476 17.96 7.47 -19.27
N LEU A 477 18.94 8.24 -19.74
CA LEU A 477 18.83 9.09 -20.93
C LEU A 477 19.55 8.43 -22.11
N LEU A 478 19.00 7.31 -22.58
CA LEU A 478 19.55 6.51 -23.67
C LEU A 478 19.28 7.18 -25.02
N ASP A 479 20.33 7.42 -25.81
CA ASP A 479 20.28 7.83 -27.23
C ASP A 479 19.29 8.98 -27.56
N ILE A 480 19.31 10.03 -26.74
CA ILE A 480 18.50 11.24 -26.98
C ILE A 480 19.12 12.14 -28.08
N GLY A 481 18.27 12.61 -29.00
CA GLY A 481 18.65 13.54 -30.06
C GLY A 481 19.10 14.92 -29.55
N LYS A 482 19.72 15.73 -30.41
CA LYS A 482 20.30 17.04 -30.04
C LYS A 482 19.28 17.98 -29.35
N GLU A 483 18.08 18.12 -29.92
CA GLU A 483 17.02 18.96 -29.38
C GLU A 483 16.57 18.50 -27.98
N ARG A 484 16.37 17.19 -27.81
CA ARG A 484 16.00 16.61 -26.51
C ARG A 484 17.11 16.81 -25.48
N LYS A 485 18.38 16.66 -25.88
CA LYS A 485 19.54 16.95 -25.02
C LYS A 485 19.55 18.41 -24.55
N GLU A 486 19.25 19.36 -25.43
CA GLU A 486 19.13 20.79 -25.06
C GLU A 486 18.00 21.02 -24.05
N ALA A 487 16.84 20.35 -24.22
CA ALA A 487 15.73 20.41 -23.26
C ALA A 487 16.13 19.89 -21.87
N TRP A 488 16.88 18.78 -21.80
CA TRP A 488 17.40 18.22 -20.55
C TRP A 488 18.46 19.11 -19.90
N ILE A 489 19.38 19.70 -20.68
CA ILE A 489 20.37 20.66 -20.18
C ILE A 489 19.67 21.89 -19.58
N LYS A 490 18.66 22.42 -20.27
CA LYS A 490 17.87 23.56 -19.78
C LYS A 490 17.18 23.23 -18.46
N TRP A 491 16.56 22.05 -18.37
CA TRP A 491 15.94 21.60 -17.13
C TRP A 491 16.97 21.41 -16.01
N MET A 492 18.10 20.76 -16.30
CA MET A 492 19.17 20.50 -15.32
C MET A 492 19.75 21.79 -14.75
N ARG A 493 19.94 22.84 -15.57
CA ARG A 493 20.36 24.16 -15.08
C ARG A 493 19.34 24.78 -14.13
N SER A 494 18.05 24.72 -14.48
CA SER A 494 16.97 25.20 -13.61
C SER A 494 16.92 24.44 -12.28
N TYR A 495 17.13 23.12 -12.32
CA TYR A 495 17.20 22.28 -11.13
C TYR A 495 18.41 22.62 -10.24
N ILE A 496 19.61 22.72 -10.82
CA ILE A 496 20.84 23.08 -10.09
C ILE A 496 20.72 24.45 -9.44
N GLN A 497 20.11 25.43 -10.12
CA GLN A 497 19.85 26.74 -9.54
C GLN A 497 18.92 26.64 -8.32
N GLU A 498 17.87 25.83 -8.39
CA GLU A 498 16.93 25.64 -7.29
C GLU A 498 17.60 24.98 -6.07
N VAL A 499 18.35 23.89 -6.27
CA VAL A 499 19.05 23.21 -5.16
C VAL A 499 20.24 24.00 -4.63
N GLY A 500 20.91 24.78 -5.49
CA GLY A 500 22.06 25.61 -5.12
C GLY A 500 21.69 26.82 -4.25
N GLY A 501 20.40 27.17 -4.16
CA GLY A 501 19.89 28.17 -3.22
C GLY A 501 19.70 27.64 -1.78
N SER A 502 19.97 26.35 -1.54
CA SER A 502 19.84 25.72 -0.22
C SER A 502 21.19 25.66 0.51
N GLU A 503 21.17 25.77 1.85
CA GLU A 503 22.36 25.58 2.71
C GLU A 503 22.77 24.11 2.88
N VAL A 504 22.07 23.17 2.22
CA VAL A 504 22.29 21.72 2.33
C VAL A 504 23.41 21.26 1.40
N SER A 505 24.38 20.50 1.92
CA SER A 505 25.49 19.96 1.11
C SER A 505 25.00 18.93 0.08
N ASP A 506 25.81 18.66 -0.95
CA ASP A 506 25.49 17.64 -1.95
C ASP A 506 25.35 16.24 -1.31
N GLU A 507 26.20 15.91 -0.33
CA GLU A 507 26.18 14.64 0.40
C GLU A 507 24.92 14.49 1.25
N GLU A 508 24.53 15.54 1.98
CA GLU A 508 23.32 15.52 2.79
C GLU A 508 22.06 15.47 1.91
N ARG A 509 22.02 16.24 0.82
CA ARG A 509 20.93 16.18 -0.16
C ARG A 509 20.80 14.76 -0.74
N LYS A 510 21.92 14.15 -1.12
CA LYS A 510 21.96 12.77 -1.62
C LYS A 510 21.39 11.79 -0.59
N ALA A 511 21.83 11.84 0.66
CA ALA A 511 21.35 10.94 1.71
C ALA A 511 19.83 11.08 1.92
N ARG A 512 19.31 12.32 1.95
CA ARG A 512 17.86 12.59 2.04
C ARG A 512 17.10 12.02 0.84
N MET A 513 17.60 12.25 -0.38
CA MET A 513 16.97 11.73 -1.60
C MET A 513 17.01 10.21 -1.66
N ASP A 514 18.12 9.57 -1.31
CA ASP A 514 18.28 8.11 -1.31
C ASP A 514 17.35 7.43 -0.30
N SER A 515 16.99 8.12 0.80
CA SER A 515 16.04 7.61 1.80
C SER A 515 14.57 7.59 1.34
N VAL A 516 14.23 8.34 0.27
CA VAL A 516 12.85 8.45 -0.25
C VAL A 516 12.70 7.98 -1.70
N ASN A 517 13.81 7.83 -2.43
CA ASN A 517 13.83 7.33 -3.79
C ASN A 517 14.32 5.88 -3.78
N PRO A 518 13.41 4.90 -3.98
CA PRO A 518 13.78 3.50 -3.90
C PRO A 518 14.80 3.15 -4.99
N LYS A 519 15.74 2.28 -4.64
CA LYS A 519 16.66 1.64 -5.58
C LYS A 519 15.98 0.48 -6.30
N TYR A 520 15.10 -0.22 -5.59
CA TYR A 520 14.39 -1.40 -6.09
C TYR A 520 12.88 -1.19 -5.97
N ILE A 521 12.17 -1.55 -7.04
CA ILE A 521 10.72 -1.64 -7.08
C ILE A 521 10.34 -3.01 -7.63
N LEU A 522 9.13 -3.48 -7.31
CA LEU A 522 8.64 -4.77 -7.79
C LEU A 522 8.15 -4.65 -9.24
N ARG A 523 9.11 -4.57 -10.18
CA ARG A 523 8.84 -4.48 -11.61
C ARG A 523 8.13 -5.74 -12.10
N ASN A 524 7.23 -5.60 -13.06
CA ASN A 524 6.42 -6.72 -13.55
C ASN A 524 7.28 -7.87 -14.13
N TYR A 525 8.41 -7.57 -14.79
CA TYR A 525 9.30 -8.61 -15.30
C TYR A 525 10.02 -9.40 -14.20
N LEU A 526 10.25 -8.79 -13.03
CA LEU A 526 10.82 -9.47 -11.87
C LEU A 526 9.79 -10.45 -11.30
N CYS A 527 8.54 -10.01 -11.15
CA CYS A 527 7.44 -10.93 -10.81
C CYS A 527 7.37 -12.09 -11.81
N GLN A 528 7.40 -11.80 -13.12
CA GLN A 528 7.33 -12.86 -14.13
C GLN A 528 8.50 -13.84 -14.01
N SER A 529 9.71 -13.36 -13.78
CA SER A 529 10.88 -14.25 -13.62
C SER A 529 10.72 -15.17 -12.42
N ALA A 530 10.15 -14.66 -11.32
CA ALA A 530 9.86 -15.47 -10.14
C ALA A 530 8.71 -16.47 -10.37
N ILE A 531 7.70 -16.09 -11.15
CA ILE A 531 6.59 -16.96 -11.55
C ILE A 531 7.10 -18.10 -12.44
N ASP A 532 7.89 -17.78 -13.48
CA ASP A 532 8.43 -18.76 -14.43
C ASP A 532 9.30 -19.82 -13.72
N ALA A 533 10.03 -19.43 -12.67
CA ALA A 533 10.79 -20.34 -11.82
C ALA A 533 9.90 -21.16 -10.89
N ALA A 534 8.91 -20.53 -10.25
CA ALA A 534 8.00 -21.19 -9.32
C ALA A 534 7.09 -22.23 -10.00
N GLU A 535 6.67 -21.99 -11.24
CA GLU A 535 5.94 -22.99 -12.06
C GLU A 535 6.78 -24.24 -12.35
N GLN A 536 8.10 -24.16 -12.22
CA GLN A 536 9.02 -25.30 -12.33
C GLN A 536 9.41 -25.90 -10.96
N GLY A 537 8.76 -25.44 -9.89
CA GLY A 537 9.05 -25.88 -8.51
C GLY A 537 10.23 -25.17 -7.85
N ASP A 538 10.82 -24.15 -8.48
CA ASP A 538 11.89 -23.34 -7.88
C ASP A 538 11.34 -22.05 -7.27
N PHE A 539 11.19 -22.04 -5.95
CA PHE A 539 10.72 -20.87 -5.20
C PHE A 539 11.84 -19.91 -4.77
N SER A 540 13.09 -20.15 -5.19
CA SER A 540 14.24 -19.35 -4.75
C SER A 540 14.13 -17.87 -5.16
N GLU A 541 13.62 -17.59 -6.37
CA GLU A 541 13.51 -16.22 -6.87
C GLU A 541 12.39 -15.43 -6.18
N VAL A 542 11.27 -16.08 -5.84
CA VAL A 542 10.23 -15.47 -4.98
C VAL A 542 10.85 -15.04 -3.65
N ASN A 543 11.60 -15.94 -3.01
CA ASN A 543 12.29 -15.66 -1.74
C ASN A 543 13.39 -14.59 -1.87
N ASN A 544 14.10 -14.53 -3.00
CA ASN A 544 15.08 -13.48 -3.29
C ASN A 544 14.40 -12.11 -3.39
N LEU A 545 13.27 -12.01 -4.11
CA LEU A 545 12.54 -10.76 -4.26
C LEU A 545 11.98 -10.26 -2.94
N ILE A 546 11.44 -11.15 -2.09
CA ILE A 546 10.98 -10.78 -0.74
C ILE A 546 12.13 -10.20 0.08
N ARG A 547 13.28 -10.89 0.11
CA ARG A 547 14.48 -10.43 0.82
C ARG A 547 14.99 -9.08 0.31
N LEU A 548 14.99 -8.90 -1.01
CA LEU A 548 15.38 -7.65 -1.66
C LEU A 548 14.45 -6.50 -1.24
N MET A 549 13.14 -6.73 -1.30
CA MET A 549 12.13 -5.70 -1.06
C MET A 549 12.00 -5.30 0.42
N LYS A 550 12.60 -6.04 1.37
CA LYS A 550 12.70 -5.60 2.78
C LYS A 550 13.42 -4.26 2.94
N ARG A 551 14.35 -3.92 2.04
CA ARG A 551 15.17 -2.70 2.12
C ARG A 551 15.27 -2.02 0.74
N PRO A 552 14.14 -1.53 0.19
CA PRO A 552 14.07 -1.12 -1.22
C PRO A 552 14.83 0.18 -1.50
N TYR A 553 15.17 0.96 -0.47
CA TYR A 553 15.92 2.23 -0.56
C TYR A 553 17.44 2.06 -0.44
N GLU A 554 17.90 0.96 0.15
CA GLU A 554 19.33 0.69 0.36
C GLU A 554 19.98 0.15 -0.92
N GLU A 555 21.26 0.47 -1.14
CA GLU A 555 22.07 -0.29 -2.09
C GLU A 555 22.39 -1.66 -1.48
N GLN A 556 22.15 -2.73 -2.24
CA GLN A 556 22.41 -4.09 -1.79
C GLN A 556 23.47 -4.73 -2.70
N PRO A 557 24.71 -4.96 -2.21
CA PRO A 557 25.78 -5.53 -3.02
C PRO A 557 25.39 -6.89 -3.64
N GLY A 558 25.63 -7.06 -4.94
CA GLY A 558 25.27 -8.26 -5.69
C GLY A 558 23.82 -8.31 -6.20
N MET A 559 23.01 -7.30 -5.85
CA MET A 559 21.60 -7.19 -6.27
C MET A 559 21.41 -6.20 -7.42
N GLU A 560 22.48 -5.75 -8.09
CA GLU A 560 22.43 -4.71 -9.12
C GLU A 560 21.54 -5.11 -10.31
N LYS A 561 21.40 -6.42 -10.58
CA LYS A 561 20.53 -6.95 -11.64
C LYS A 561 19.06 -6.54 -11.46
N TYR A 562 18.59 -6.36 -10.22
CA TYR A 562 17.21 -6.03 -9.90
C TYR A 562 16.86 -4.55 -10.09
N ALA A 563 17.86 -3.67 -10.20
CA ALA A 563 17.68 -2.25 -10.48
C ALA A 563 17.76 -1.92 -11.98
N ARG A 564 18.00 -2.93 -12.84
CA ARG A 564 18.13 -2.72 -14.29
C ARG A 564 16.80 -2.36 -14.92
N LEU A 565 16.90 -1.63 -16.03
CA LEU A 565 15.78 -1.39 -16.94
C LEU A 565 15.17 -2.73 -17.40
N PRO A 566 13.87 -2.75 -17.73
CA PRO A 566 13.24 -3.95 -18.24
C PRO A 566 13.94 -4.48 -19.49
N PRO A 567 14.18 -5.80 -19.59
CA PRO A 567 14.67 -6.41 -20.82
C PRO A 567 13.60 -6.34 -21.92
N ALA A 568 14.01 -6.46 -23.20
CA ALA A 568 13.10 -6.32 -24.34
C ALA A 568 11.88 -7.26 -24.29
N TRP A 569 12.02 -8.47 -23.75
CA TRP A 569 10.92 -9.42 -23.62
C TRP A 569 9.85 -8.99 -22.61
N ALA A 570 10.17 -8.08 -21.69
CA ALA A 570 9.25 -7.63 -20.65
C ALA A 570 8.03 -6.88 -21.18
N TYR A 571 8.11 -6.34 -22.40
CA TYR A 571 7.04 -5.58 -23.04
C TYR A 571 5.96 -6.43 -23.72
N ARG A 572 6.03 -7.76 -23.60
CA ARG A 572 5.00 -8.66 -24.13
C ARG A 572 3.71 -8.63 -23.28
N PRO A 573 2.52 -8.83 -23.90
CA PRO A 573 1.29 -9.08 -23.17
C PRO A 573 1.44 -10.23 -22.17
N GLY A 574 0.80 -10.14 -21.01
CA GLY A 574 0.95 -11.08 -19.89
C GLY A 574 2.08 -10.73 -18.92
N VAL A 575 2.98 -9.81 -19.28
CA VAL A 575 4.04 -9.31 -18.37
C VAL A 575 3.80 -7.84 -18.03
N CYS A 576 3.90 -6.94 -19.01
CA CYS A 576 3.70 -5.50 -18.78
C CYS A 576 2.22 -5.09 -18.71
N MET A 577 1.34 -5.89 -19.32
CA MET A 577 -0.12 -5.74 -19.34
C MET A 577 -0.78 -7.05 -18.92
N LEU A 578 -1.72 -6.96 -17.99
CA LEU A 578 -2.30 -8.06 -17.23
C LEU A 578 -3.84 -7.99 -17.31
N SER A 579 -4.49 -9.16 -17.28
CA SER A 579 -5.95 -9.27 -17.20
C SER A 579 -6.42 -9.23 -15.74
N CYS A 580 -7.70 -8.92 -15.50
CA CYS A 580 -8.32 -9.09 -14.18
C CYS A 580 -8.40 -10.57 -13.73
N SER A 581 -8.34 -11.51 -14.69
CA SER A 581 -8.17 -12.94 -14.43
C SER A 581 -6.70 -13.33 -14.19
N SER A 582 -5.76 -12.38 -14.31
CA SER A 582 -4.32 -12.64 -14.26
C SER A 582 -3.65 -12.58 -12.91
#